data_AF-A0A668A0J5-F1
#
_entry.id   AF-A0A668A0J5-F1
#
_cell.length_a   1.000
_cell.length_b   1.000
_cell.length_c   1.000
_cell.angle_alpha   90.00
_cell.angle_beta   90.00
_cell.angle_gamma   90.00
#
_symmetry.space_group_name_H-M   'P 1'
#
loop_
_entity.id
_entity.type
_entity.pdbx_description
1 polymer ?
#
loop_
_entity_poly.entity_id
_entity_poly.type
_entity_poly.pdbx_seq_one_letter_code
_entity_poly.pdbx_strand_id
1 'polypeptide(L)'
;LLPSHPYFEMTREPLCRALSYTVYSRSSCLCLRVLVSLAQNLPNSTLDELAPLLDQAQTLATMCCSAEPKGDCDKDVEWLWSTVCASESLVERNSLKPCCENTENRTCFSVCVCVCVCVCVFCFSFRFIFFLSKRNDRMPPPLILRFAKKYSQTMESCCGEGDLMSCLSTKVCSPSINIQMRELTATCLVQQKYGKPFAKSKKVVEYSQKFPQVPVDAIQAMSEKIVESYAPCCQGDMVTCLRLRKQAFDEACTADSAFQMTGLAACCNADIFSRGHCIASLKPDPKPNGLSETYNLTDDIQTVCDSFLKSPEQAMEKLLYEVSRRHPEASRVVIFRYAEPAEQALRECCPREDRADCVKTAVFLGVKSAGSETLDAPLWLSLCRLITEYTQAMPQASLNDIQRLSVAVVEVYDECVNNVTDQELLACEDKLTDLIDVMSHEYDPASINSQIANCCNQSYSTRLLCILDMKPDTTFKIDPELPWAKICPREEDPVKTGKQKMPNTVERKQTDLK
;
A
#
# COMPACT_ATOMS: atom_id res chain seq x y z
N LEU A 1 -35.32 -9.28 42.63
CA LEU A 1 -35.00 -10.67 42.24
C LEU A 1 -34.83 -10.69 40.73
N LEU A 2 -33.65 -10.27 40.27
CA LEU A 2 -33.19 -10.29 38.88
C LEU A 2 -31.96 -11.21 38.87
N PRO A 3 -31.85 -12.19 37.96
CA PRO A 3 -30.71 -13.09 37.95
C PRO A 3 -29.47 -12.39 37.40
N SER A 4 -28.36 -12.63 38.09
CA SER A 4 -27.00 -12.15 37.88
C SER A 4 -26.41 -12.49 36.51
N HIS A 5 -25.81 -11.48 35.87
CA HIS A 5 -24.83 -11.60 34.79
C HIS A 5 -23.65 -12.49 35.21
N PRO A 6 -23.16 -13.41 34.35
CA PRO A 6 -21.80 -13.90 34.47
C PRO A 6 -20.85 -12.94 33.76
N TYR A 7 -19.93 -12.39 34.55
CA TYR A 7 -18.76 -11.63 34.12
C TYR A 7 -17.93 -12.45 33.12
N PHE A 8 -17.42 -11.74 32.11
CA PHE A 8 -16.33 -12.12 31.22
C PHE A 8 -15.13 -12.66 32.01
N GLU A 9 -14.83 -13.95 31.90
CA GLU A 9 -13.48 -14.47 32.17
C GLU A 9 -12.59 -14.17 30.95
N MET A 10 -11.84 -13.08 31.07
CA MET A 10 -10.90 -12.58 30.09
C MET A 10 -9.48 -13.05 30.43
N THR A 11 -9.21 -14.35 30.36
CA THR A 11 -7.84 -14.90 30.35
C THR A 11 -7.87 -16.33 29.81
N ARG A 12 -6.99 -16.65 28.85
CA ARG A 12 -6.83 -17.92 28.09
C ARG A 12 -7.70 -18.03 26.83
N GLU A 13 -7.08 -17.76 25.67
CA GLU A 13 -7.39 -18.31 24.32
C GLU A 13 -6.81 -17.40 23.20
N PRO A 14 -5.48 -17.37 22.96
CA PRO A 14 -4.93 -16.62 21.82
C PRO A 14 -5.15 -17.36 20.50
N LEU A 15 -4.90 -18.68 20.47
CA LEU A 15 -4.93 -19.50 19.26
C LEU A 15 -6.38 -19.67 18.74
N CYS A 16 -7.30 -20.17 19.57
CA CYS A 16 -8.69 -20.41 19.15
C CYS A 16 -9.44 -19.16 18.67
N ARG A 17 -9.19 -17.98 19.26
CA ARG A 17 -9.80 -16.71 18.82
C ARG A 17 -9.18 -16.16 17.53
N ALA A 18 -7.89 -16.37 17.30
CA ALA A 18 -7.26 -16.11 16.00
C ALA A 18 -7.82 -17.02 14.88
N LEU A 19 -8.25 -18.23 15.24
CA LEU A 19 -8.59 -19.33 14.33
C LEU A 19 -10.10 -19.47 14.01
N SER A 20 -11.01 -18.92 14.83
CA SER A 20 -12.44 -19.29 14.81
C SER A 20 -13.39 -18.45 13.95
N TYR A 21 -12.93 -17.37 13.30
CA TYR A 21 -13.83 -16.43 12.62
C TYR A 21 -13.71 -16.45 11.09
N THR A 22 -14.50 -17.28 10.38
CA THR A 22 -15.11 -17.00 9.05
C THR A 22 -16.10 -18.09 8.58
N VAL A 23 -16.89 -17.71 7.56
CA VAL A 23 -18.13 -18.31 6.98
C VAL A 23 -17.96 -19.63 6.20
N TYR A 24 -16.73 -20.08 5.92
CA TYR A 24 -16.48 -21.44 5.39
C TYR A 24 -16.12 -22.39 6.53
N SER A 25 -16.39 -23.69 6.38
CA SER A 25 -16.20 -24.70 7.43
C SER A 25 -14.87 -24.46 8.19
N ARG A 26 -14.93 -24.47 9.53
CA ARG A 26 -13.85 -24.04 10.44
C ARG A 26 -12.46 -24.60 10.08
N SER A 27 -12.40 -25.76 9.43
CA SER A 27 -11.17 -26.46 9.04
C SER A 27 -10.51 -25.94 7.75
N SER A 28 -11.23 -25.32 6.81
CA SER A 28 -10.71 -25.01 5.47
C SER A 28 -9.93 -23.68 5.38
N CYS A 29 -10.30 -22.68 6.20
CA CYS A 29 -9.72 -21.33 6.13
C CYS A 29 -8.38 -21.20 6.86
N LEU A 30 -8.13 -22.04 7.86
CA LEU A 30 -6.88 -22.02 8.61
C LEU A 30 -5.69 -22.30 7.68
N CYS A 31 -5.80 -23.32 6.83
CA CYS A 31 -4.72 -23.81 5.97
C CYS A 31 -4.21 -22.84 4.92
N LEU A 32 -5.08 -21.94 4.46
CA LEU A 32 -4.70 -20.98 3.43
C LEU A 32 -3.81 -19.86 3.99
N ARG A 33 -4.07 -19.40 5.23
CA ARG A 33 -3.31 -18.30 5.87
C ARG A 33 -1.83 -18.64 6.06
N VAL A 34 -1.55 -19.93 6.02
CA VAL A 34 -0.34 -20.54 6.48
C VAL A 34 0.58 -20.75 5.34
N LEU A 35 0.00 -21.37 4.32
CA LEU A 35 0.68 -21.65 3.09
C LEU A 35 1.21 -20.36 2.53
N VAL A 36 0.43 -19.27 2.63
CA VAL A 36 0.89 -17.92 2.32
C VAL A 36 2.18 -17.63 3.06
N SER A 37 2.14 -17.76 4.37
CA SER A 37 3.25 -17.35 5.20
C SER A 37 4.49 -18.23 5.01
N LEU A 38 4.37 -19.56 4.96
CA LEU A 38 5.49 -20.46 4.69
C LEU A 38 6.05 -20.21 3.29
N ALA A 39 5.20 -19.97 2.30
CA ALA A 39 5.66 -19.69 0.94
C ALA A 39 6.36 -18.34 0.83
N GLN A 40 5.94 -17.33 1.61
CA GLN A 40 6.59 -16.01 1.65
C GLN A 40 7.93 -16.06 2.39
N ASN A 41 8.03 -16.83 3.49
CA ASN A 41 9.26 -16.94 4.28
C ASN A 41 10.24 -18.01 3.77
N LEU A 42 9.74 -19.02 3.05
CA LEU A 42 10.52 -20.12 2.48
C LEU A 42 10.34 -20.16 0.95
N PRO A 43 10.63 -19.06 0.24
CA PRO A 43 10.31 -18.93 -1.18
C PRO A 43 11.07 -19.93 -2.06
N ASN A 44 12.16 -20.54 -1.60
CA ASN A 44 12.91 -21.53 -2.37
C ASN A 44 12.45 -22.98 -2.14
N SER A 45 11.51 -23.21 -1.22
CA SER A 45 10.99 -24.54 -0.90
C SER A 45 9.92 -25.01 -1.89
N THR A 46 9.71 -26.32 -1.94
CA THR A 46 8.62 -26.97 -2.69
C THR A 46 7.40 -27.19 -1.81
N LEU A 47 6.23 -27.39 -2.42
CA LEU A 47 5.01 -27.68 -1.66
C LEU A 47 5.12 -28.98 -0.85
N ASP A 48 5.81 -29.99 -1.39
CA ASP A 48 6.00 -31.29 -0.71
C ASP A 48 6.90 -31.16 0.53
N GLU A 49 7.87 -30.23 0.52
CA GLU A 49 8.72 -29.93 1.67
C GLU A 49 7.99 -29.12 2.74
N LEU A 50 7.01 -28.30 2.34
CA LEU A 50 6.17 -27.56 3.28
C LEU A 50 5.04 -28.43 3.86
N ALA A 51 4.57 -29.45 3.14
CA ALA A 51 3.43 -30.29 3.54
C ALA A 51 3.53 -30.88 4.98
N PRO A 52 4.68 -31.39 5.45
CA PRO A 52 4.82 -31.90 6.82
C PRO A 52 4.65 -30.81 7.87
N LEU A 53 5.19 -29.61 7.62
CA LEU A 53 5.03 -28.45 8.50
C LEU A 53 3.55 -28.08 8.59
N LEU A 54 2.86 -28.06 7.44
CA LEU A 54 1.43 -27.77 7.33
C LEU A 54 0.56 -28.77 8.12
N ASP A 55 0.90 -30.07 8.09
CA ASP A 55 0.17 -31.13 8.80
C ASP A 55 0.31 -31.05 10.32
N GLN A 56 1.53 -30.77 10.80
CA GLN A 56 1.82 -30.66 12.23
C GLN A 56 0.96 -29.61 12.92
N ALA A 57 0.76 -28.45 12.30
CA ALA A 57 -0.07 -27.46 12.96
C ALA A 57 -1.56 -27.61 12.73
N GLN A 58 -1.98 -28.25 11.64
CA GLN A 58 -3.38 -28.61 11.53
C GLN A 58 -3.76 -29.54 12.68
N THR A 59 -2.86 -30.46 13.04
CA THR A 59 -3.01 -31.32 14.22
C THR A 59 -3.11 -30.49 15.50
N LEU A 60 -2.16 -29.57 15.74
CA LEU A 60 -2.17 -28.70 16.93
C LEU A 60 -3.44 -27.84 17.01
N ALA A 61 -3.84 -27.22 15.90
CA ALA A 61 -5.04 -26.39 15.84
C ALA A 61 -6.32 -27.20 16.08
N THR A 62 -6.40 -28.41 15.52
CA THR A 62 -7.54 -29.32 15.75
C THR A 62 -7.63 -29.73 17.23
N MET A 63 -6.48 -30.00 17.86
CA MET A 63 -6.42 -30.32 19.29
C MET A 63 -6.85 -29.14 20.17
N CYS A 64 -6.36 -27.94 19.85
CA CYS A 64 -6.63 -26.74 20.64
C CYS A 64 -8.03 -26.17 20.42
N CYS A 65 -8.59 -26.29 19.21
CA CYS A 65 -9.92 -25.77 18.86
C CYS A 65 -11.06 -26.80 19.08
N SER A 66 -10.77 -27.93 19.72
CA SER A 66 -11.78 -28.92 20.09
C SER A 66 -12.57 -28.48 21.32
N ALA A 67 -13.74 -29.10 21.57
CA ALA A 67 -14.57 -28.79 22.74
C ALA A 67 -13.86 -29.06 24.08
N GLU A 68 -12.83 -29.91 24.07
CA GLU A 68 -11.93 -30.18 25.18
C GLU A 68 -10.49 -30.00 24.70
N PRO A 69 -9.91 -28.79 24.82
CA PRO A 69 -8.55 -28.52 24.37
C PRO A 69 -7.55 -29.47 25.04
N LYS A 70 -6.74 -30.14 24.22
CA LYS A 70 -5.67 -31.04 24.70
C LYS A 70 -4.33 -30.51 24.23
N GLY A 71 -3.35 -30.46 25.13
CA GLY A 71 -1.98 -30.02 24.82
C GLY A 71 -1.70 -28.56 25.18
N ASP A 72 -0.56 -28.07 24.70
CA ASP A 72 0.00 -26.75 25.06
C ASP A 72 -0.50 -25.66 24.10
N CYS A 73 -1.74 -25.22 24.32
CA CYS A 73 -2.48 -24.32 23.43
C CYS A 73 -2.21 -22.83 23.66
N ASP A 74 -1.35 -22.51 24.63
CA ASP A 74 -0.87 -21.15 24.92
C ASP A 74 0.45 -20.84 24.20
N LYS A 75 1.02 -21.81 23.47
CA LYS A 75 2.21 -21.60 22.64
C LYS A 75 1.88 -20.70 21.46
N ASP A 76 2.64 -19.61 21.33
CA ASP A 76 2.71 -18.82 20.12
C ASP A 76 3.24 -19.68 18.95
N VAL A 77 3.08 -19.23 17.72
CA VAL A 77 3.52 -19.94 16.50
C VAL A 77 5.04 -20.14 16.38
N GLU A 78 5.81 -19.69 17.36
CA GLU A 78 7.26 -19.86 17.50
C GLU A 78 7.74 -21.31 17.34
N TRP A 79 6.95 -22.30 17.78
CA TRP A 79 7.32 -23.72 17.66
C TRP A 79 7.58 -24.17 16.22
N LEU A 80 6.90 -23.53 15.26
CA LEU A 80 7.09 -23.82 13.85
C LEU A 80 8.48 -23.40 13.37
N TRP A 81 8.96 -22.26 13.86
CA TRP A 81 10.28 -21.75 13.49
C TRP A 81 11.41 -22.55 14.08
N SER A 82 11.22 -23.05 15.30
CA SER A 82 12.10 -24.08 15.85
C SER A 82 12.14 -25.32 14.95
N THR A 83 11.01 -25.70 14.35
CA THR A 83 10.91 -26.85 13.44
C THR A 83 11.60 -26.58 12.09
N VAL A 84 11.43 -25.39 11.52
CA VAL A 84 12.14 -24.96 10.29
C VAL A 84 13.65 -24.89 10.54
N CYS A 85 14.07 -24.30 11.65
CA CYS A 85 15.48 -24.17 12.01
C CYS A 85 16.15 -25.51 12.37
N ALA A 86 15.37 -26.53 12.74
CA ALA A 86 15.86 -27.89 12.92
C ALA A 86 16.09 -28.63 11.58
N SER A 87 15.59 -28.10 10.46
CA SER A 87 15.75 -28.69 9.14
C SER A 87 16.90 -28.03 8.38
N GLU A 88 18.05 -28.69 8.35
CA GLU A 88 19.24 -28.22 7.62
C GLU A 88 18.93 -27.92 6.15
N SER A 89 18.14 -28.77 5.49
CA SER A 89 17.73 -28.59 4.10
C SER A 89 16.87 -27.34 3.87
N LEU A 90 15.93 -27.02 4.76
CA LEU A 90 15.10 -25.81 4.66
C LEU A 90 15.92 -24.56 4.96
N VAL A 91 16.81 -24.64 5.95
CA VAL A 91 17.68 -23.53 6.37
C VAL A 91 18.66 -23.16 5.27
N GLU A 92 19.38 -24.12 4.70
CA GLU A 92 20.34 -23.87 3.64
C GLU A 92 19.67 -23.31 2.39
N ARG A 93 18.57 -23.93 1.96
CA ARG A 93 17.90 -23.56 0.70
C ARG A 93 17.30 -22.16 0.71
N ASN A 94 16.84 -21.69 1.86
CA ASN A 94 16.27 -20.36 2.01
C ASN A 94 17.26 -19.38 2.64
N SER A 95 18.54 -19.76 2.79
CA SER A 95 19.60 -18.90 3.33
C SER A 95 19.30 -18.35 4.73
N LEU A 96 18.70 -19.17 5.57
CA LEU A 96 18.16 -18.77 6.88
C LEU A 96 19.13 -18.98 8.04
N LYS A 97 20.36 -19.40 7.77
CA LYS A 97 21.37 -19.66 8.79
C LYS A 97 21.56 -18.47 9.76
N PRO A 98 21.66 -17.21 9.30
CA PRO A 98 21.72 -16.05 10.20
C PRO A 98 20.46 -15.84 11.05
N CYS A 99 19.31 -16.30 10.56
CA CYS A 99 18.03 -16.22 11.25
C CYS A 99 17.90 -17.27 12.36
N CYS A 100 18.38 -18.49 12.12
CA CYS A 100 18.30 -19.60 13.08
C CYS A 100 19.37 -19.55 14.17
N GLU A 101 20.49 -18.85 13.93
CA GLU A 101 21.58 -18.69 14.90
C GLU A 101 21.34 -17.54 15.89
N ASN A 102 20.36 -16.66 15.64
CA ASN A 102 20.12 -15.46 16.44
C ASN A 102 18.75 -15.49 17.14
N THR A 103 18.69 -16.06 18.34
CA THR A 103 17.44 -16.25 19.12
C THR A 103 16.77 -14.95 19.59
N GLU A 104 17.47 -13.80 19.51
CA GLU A 104 16.91 -12.49 19.85
C GLU A 104 16.30 -11.76 18.65
N ASN A 105 16.58 -12.18 17.41
CA ASN A 105 16.14 -11.48 16.21
C ASN A 105 14.81 -12.06 15.68
N ARG A 106 13.74 -11.77 16.44
CA ARG A 106 12.33 -12.15 16.20
C ARG A 106 11.72 -11.63 14.88
N THR A 107 12.53 -11.02 14.03
CA THR A 107 12.16 -10.33 12.78
C THR A 107 12.49 -11.14 11.52
N CYS A 108 13.16 -12.29 11.66
CA CYS A 108 13.66 -13.07 10.53
C CYS A 108 12.65 -14.09 9.97
N PHE A 109 11.62 -14.41 10.74
CA PHE A 109 10.70 -15.51 10.47
C PHE A 109 9.30 -15.17 10.99
N SER A 110 8.25 -15.29 10.18
CA SER A 110 6.87 -15.09 10.66
C SER A 110 5.83 -15.95 9.94
N VAL A 111 5.17 -16.91 10.63
CA VAL A 111 4.22 -17.91 10.08
C VAL A 111 3.22 -18.41 11.11
N CYS A 112 1.99 -18.71 10.67
CA CYS A 112 1.01 -19.58 11.36
C CYS A 112 0.53 -20.72 10.43
N VAL A 113 -0.06 -21.85 10.91
CA VAL A 113 -0.07 -23.16 10.17
C VAL A 113 -1.37 -24.02 9.83
N CYS A 114 -1.49 -24.74 8.66
CA CYS A 114 -2.42 -25.86 8.22
C CYS A 114 -2.39 -26.33 6.70
N VAL A 115 -2.75 -27.62 6.40
CA VAL A 115 -3.11 -28.26 5.07
C VAL A 115 -4.56 -28.82 4.99
N CYS A 116 -5.14 -28.91 3.79
CA CYS A 116 -6.35 -29.71 3.49
C CYS A 116 -6.08 -30.77 2.39
N VAL A 117 -6.49 -32.03 2.60
CA VAL A 117 -6.41 -33.14 1.63
C VAL A 117 -7.79 -33.35 1.00
N CYS A 118 -7.98 -32.98 -0.27
CA CYS A 118 -9.04 -33.51 -1.14
C CYS A 118 -8.81 -33.15 -2.62
N VAL A 119 -9.03 -34.13 -3.50
CA VAL A 119 -8.99 -33.99 -4.97
C VAL A 119 -10.28 -33.30 -5.46
N CYS A 120 -10.22 -31.99 -5.71
CA CYS A 120 -11.17 -31.16 -6.47
C CYS A 120 -10.71 -29.67 -6.37
N VAL A 121 -11.49 -28.70 -6.87
CA VAL A 121 -11.24 -27.22 -6.97
C VAL A 121 -10.35 -26.61 -5.86
N PHE A 122 -10.37 -27.14 -4.64
CA PHE A 122 -9.49 -26.78 -3.52
C PHE A 122 -7.97 -26.98 -3.78
N CYS A 123 -7.52 -28.02 -4.48
CA CYS A 123 -6.09 -28.22 -4.81
C CYS A 123 -5.54 -27.08 -5.69
N PHE A 124 -6.40 -26.53 -6.54
CA PHE A 124 -6.04 -25.48 -7.48
C PHE A 124 -5.85 -24.14 -6.74
N SER A 125 -6.77 -23.80 -5.83
CA SER A 125 -6.64 -22.62 -4.96
C SER A 125 -5.39 -22.70 -4.07
N PHE A 126 -5.05 -23.89 -3.55
CA PHE A 126 -3.81 -24.12 -2.80
C PHE A 126 -2.56 -23.84 -3.64
N ARG A 127 -2.47 -24.41 -4.85
CA ARG A 127 -1.33 -24.16 -5.76
C ARG A 127 -1.25 -22.69 -6.17
N PHE A 128 -2.39 -22.06 -6.48
CA PHE A 128 -2.42 -20.64 -6.81
C PHE A 128 -1.89 -19.78 -5.67
N ILE A 129 -2.37 -20.00 -4.44
CA ILE A 129 -1.89 -19.28 -3.25
C ILE A 129 -0.40 -19.52 -3.06
N PHE A 130 0.06 -20.77 -3.09
CA PHE A 130 1.49 -21.09 -2.94
C PHE A 130 2.37 -20.34 -3.95
N PHE A 131 2.04 -20.39 -5.24
CA PHE A 131 2.83 -19.71 -6.27
C PHE A 131 2.68 -18.19 -6.24
N LEU A 132 1.50 -17.66 -5.89
CA LEU A 132 1.28 -16.21 -5.75
C LEU A 132 2.08 -15.67 -4.56
N SER A 133 2.04 -16.34 -3.41
CA SER A 133 2.78 -15.98 -2.20
C SER A 133 4.30 -16.07 -2.41
N LYS A 134 4.79 -17.16 -3.00
CA LYS A 134 6.22 -17.37 -3.27
C LYS A 134 6.81 -16.30 -4.20
N ARG A 135 6.03 -15.85 -5.19
CA ARG A 135 6.46 -14.80 -6.13
C ARG A 135 6.30 -13.39 -5.55
N ASN A 136 5.58 -13.24 -4.45
CA ASN A 136 5.25 -11.96 -3.84
C ASN A 136 5.38 -12.07 -2.31
N ASP A 137 6.62 -12.25 -1.86
CA ASP A 137 7.02 -12.42 -0.46
C ASP A 137 6.56 -11.28 0.46
N ARG A 138 6.46 -10.05 -0.09
CA ARG A 138 6.01 -8.85 0.64
C ARG A 138 4.54 -8.49 0.42
N MET A 139 3.80 -9.23 -0.40
CA MET A 139 2.39 -8.91 -0.67
C MET A 139 1.57 -9.08 0.60
N PRO A 140 0.79 -8.06 1.03
CA PRO A 140 -0.05 -8.15 2.21
C PRO A 140 -0.96 -9.37 2.14
N PRO A 141 -0.82 -10.32 3.07
CA PRO A 141 -1.48 -11.61 2.95
C PRO A 141 -3.03 -11.62 2.81
N PRO A 142 -3.83 -10.66 3.36
CA PRO A 142 -5.25 -10.56 3.05
C PRO A 142 -5.53 -10.37 1.55
N LEU A 143 -4.61 -9.74 0.83
CA LEU A 143 -4.68 -9.53 -0.61
C LEU A 143 -4.55 -10.85 -1.37
N ILE A 144 -3.62 -11.72 -0.96
CA ILE A 144 -3.41 -13.04 -1.56
C ILE A 144 -4.67 -13.88 -1.42
N LEU A 145 -5.30 -13.88 -0.24
CA LEU A 145 -6.54 -14.63 0.00
C LEU A 145 -7.71 -14.07 -0.80
N ARG A 146 -7.82 -12.75 -0.91
CA ARG A 146 -8.83 -12.10 -1.76
C ARG A 146 -8.61 -12.42 -3.24
N PHE A 147 -7.37 -12.43 -3.72
CA PHE A 147 -7.06 -12.82 -5.09
C PHE A 147 -7.34 -14.28 -5.34
N ALA A 148 -7.01 -15.17 -4.40
CA ALA A 148 -7.34 -16.58 -4.51
C ALA A 148 -8.86 -16.80 -4.60
N LYS A 149 -9.63 -16.07 -3.79
CA LYS A 149 -11.10 -16.07 -3.87
C LYS A 149 -11.59 -15.60 -5.24
N LYS A 150 -11.13 -14.44 -5.72
CA LYS A 150 -11.52 -13.89 -7.02
C LYS A 150 -11.12 -14.82 -8.17
N TYR A 151 -9.93 -15.40 -8.10
CA TYR A 151 -9.42 -16.35 -9.08
C TYR A 151 -10.25 -17.64 -9.11
N SER A 152 -10.61 -18.20 -7.95
CA SER A 152 -11.53 -19.35 -7.85
C SER A 152 -12.88 -19.04 -8.49
N GLN A 153 -13.47 -17.88 -8.18
CA GLN A 153 -14.74 -17.44 -8.77
C GLN A 153 -14.64 -17.25 -10.28
N THR A 154 -13.55 -16.66 -10.76
CA THR A 154 -13.29 -16.50 -12.19
C THR A 154 -13.16 -17.86 -12.88
N MET A 155 -12.41 -18.79 -12.30
CA MET A 155 -12.29 -20.15 -12.82
C MET A 155 -13.62 -20.87 -12.85
N GLU A 156 -14.42 -20.81 -11.78
CA GLU A 156 -15.77 -21.36 -11.75
C GLU A 156 -16.65 -20.78 -12.86
N SER A 157 -16.51 -19.47 -13.14
CA SER A 157 -17.27 -18.82 -14.22
C SER A 157 -16.77 -19.17 -15.63
N CYS A 158 -15.46 -19.40 -15.81
CA CYS A 158 -14.86 -19.66 -17.11
C CYS A 158 -14.81 -21.16 -17.45
N CYS A 159 -14.82 -22.04 -16.45
CA CYS A 159 -14.83 -23.49 -16.63
C CYS A 159 -16.20 -23.93 -17.13
N GLY A 160 -16.36 -24.01 -18.45
CA GLY A 160 -17.61 -24.31 -19.14
C GLY A 160 -17.82 -23.47 -20.40
N GLU A 161 -17.04 -22.39 -20.56
CA GLU A 161 -16.99 -21.60 -21.80
C GLU A 161 -16.10 -22.30 -22.85
N GLY A 162 -16.43 -22.14 -24.13
CA GLY A 162 -15.73 -22.82 -25.24
C GLY A 162 -14.27 -22.41 -25.44
N ASP A 163 -13.87 -21.24 -24.92
CA ASP A 163 -12.48 -20.78 -24.88
C ASP A 163 -12.10 -20.30 -23.47
N LEU A 164 -11.59 -21.25 -22.67
CA LEU A 164 -11.11 -21.01 -21.32
C LEU A 164 -9.99 -19.96 -21.28
N MET A 165 -9.08 -19.95 -22.26
CA MET A 165 -7.93 -19.06 -22.25
C MET A 165 -8.33 -17.61 -22.51
N SER A 166 -9.26 -17.39 -23.45
CA SER A 166 -9.84 -16.07 -23.68
C SER A 166 -10.58 -15.56 -22.44
N CYS A 167 -11.46 -16.38 -21.84
CA CYS A 167 -12.20 -16.00 -20.62
C CYS A 167 -11.27 -15.65 -19.45
N LEU A 168 -10.24 -16.48 -19.20
CA LEU A 168 -9.27 -16.24 -18.14
C LEU A 168 -8.43 -15.00 -18.41
N SER A 169 -7.94 -14.81 -19.64
CA SER A 169 -7.10 -13.65 -19.98
C SER A 169 -7.81 -12.32 -19.72
N THR A 170 -9.12 -12.25 -20.00
CA THR A 170 -9.91 -11.03 -19.79
C THR A 170 -10.22 -10.79 -18.31
N LYS A 171 -10.45 -11.84 -17.51
CA LYS A 171 -10.90 -11.72 -16.11
C LYS A 171 -9.78 -11.77 -15.06
N VAL A 172 -8.61 -12.35 -15.39
CA VAL A 172 -7.48 -12.56 -14.45
C VAL A 172 -6.37 -11.51 -14.64
N CYS A 173 -6.12 -11.07 -15.87
CA CYS A 173 -5.08 -10.07 -16.19
C CYS A 173 -5.66 -8.65 -16.26
N SER A 174 -6.37 -8.22 -15.21
CA SER A 174 -6.92 -6.87 -15.14
C SER A 174 -5.87 -5.89 -14.59
N PRO A 175 -5.61 -4.73 -15.23
CA PRO A 175 -4.68 -3.71 -14.74
C PRO A 175 -4.96 -3.28 -13.29
N SER A 176 -6.24 -3.25 -12.90
CA SER A 176 -6.68 -2.89 -11.55
C SER A 176 -6.12 -3.84 -10.46
N ILE A 177 -5.78 -5.09 -10.82
CA ILE A 177 -5.14 -6.05 -9.90
C ILE A 177 -3.69 -5.64 -9.65
N ASN A 178 -2.92 -5.35 -10.71
CA ASN A 178 -1.53 -4.93 -10.60
C ASN A 178 -1.40 -3.60 -9.82
N ILE A 179 -2.31 -2.66 -10.06
CA ILE A 179 -2.38 -1.40 -9.30
C ILE A 179 -2.60 -1.66 -7.81
N GLN A 180 -3.55 -2.53 -7.46
CA GLN A 180 -3.83 -2.87 -6.06
C GLN A 180 -2.66 -3.62 -5.39
N MET A 181 -1.93 -4.45 -6.14
CA MET A 181 -0.69 -5.05 -5.65
C MET A 181 0.34 -3.98 -5.30
N ARG A 182 0.57 -3.01 -6.20
CA ARG A 182 1.52 -1.91 -5.97
C ARG A 182 1.14 -1.04 -4.79
N GLU A 183 -0.12 -0.63 -4.65
CA GLU A 183 -0.62 0.15 -3.51
C GLU A 183 -0.31 -0.52 -2.16
N LEU A 184 -0.52 -1.84 -2.11
CA LEU A 184 -0.35 -2.62 -0.89
C LEU A 184 1.13 -2.91 -0.60
N THR A 185 1.96 -3.15 -1.62
CA THR A 185 3.42 -3.23 -1.45
C THR A 185 3.99 -1.88 -1.02
N ALA A 186 3.57 -0.78 -1.66
CA ALA A 186 3.98 0.58 -1.32
C ALA A 186 3.65 0.93 0.14
N THR A 187 2.51 0.46 0.66
CA THR A 187 2.15 0.62 2.08
C THR A 187 3.24 0.07 3.02
N CYS A 188 3.78 -1.12 2.72
CA CYS A 188 4.86 -1.72 3.50
C CYS A 188 6.18 -0.93 3.36
N LEU A 189 6.52 -0.55 2.13
CA LEU A 189 7.74 0.21 1.82
C LEU A 189 7.73 1.59 2.48
N VAL A 190 6.60 2.29 2.42
CA VAL A 190 6.40 3.60 3.06
C VAL A 190 6.54 3.48 4.57
N GLN A 191 5.93 2.46 5.20
CA GLN A 191 6.11 2.25 6.62
C GLN A 191 7.57 1.94 6.97
N GLN A 192 8.24 1.10 6.19
CA GLN A 192 9.64 0.76 6.43
C GLN A 192 10.55 1.99 6.33
N LYS A 193 10.30 2.85 5.34
CA LYS A 193 11.12 4.02 5.04
C LYS A 193 10.84 5.23 5.93
N TYR A 194 9.56 5.53 6.17
CA TYR A 194 9.12 6.75 6.87
C TYR A 194 8.56 6.49 8.28
N GLY A 195 8.38 5.22 8.66
CA GLY A 195 7.96 4.83 9.99
C GLY A 195 6.44 4.83 10.21
N LYS A 196 6.05 4.30 11.38
CA LYS A 196 4.65 4.18 11.82
C LYS A 196 3.91 5.54 11.89
N PRO A 197 4.50 6.63 12.42
CA PRO A 197 3.80 7.92 12.51
C PRO A 197 3.40 8.47 11.14
N PHE A 198 4.29 8.38 10.14
CA PHE A 198 3.97 8.81 8.78
C PHE A 198 2.90 7.94 8.13
N ALA A 199 2.96 6.61 8.31
CA ALA A 199 1.92 5.71 7.83
C ALA A 199 0.54 6.02 8.42
N LYS A 200 0.49 6.42 9.69
CA LYS A 200 -0.73 6.90 10.37
C LYS A 200 -1.24 8.19 9.75
N SER A 201 -0.37 9.19 9.57
CA SER A 201 -0.72 10.44 8.88
C SER A 201 -1.32 10.18 7.50
N LYS A 202 -0.77 9.24 6.72
CA LYS A 202 -1.30 8.87 5.39
C LYS A 202 -2.73 8.32 5.49
N LYS A 203 -3.05 7.58 6.56
CA LYS A 203 -4.42 7.10 6.83
C LYS A 203 -5.35 8.15 7.40
N VAL A 204 -4.85 9.09 8.20
CA VAL A 204 -5.62 10.26 8.61
C VAL A 204 -6.07 11.04 7.38
N VAL A 205 -5.17 11.33 6.43
CA VAL A 205 -5.52 12.02 5.18
C VAL A 205 -6.61 11.25 4.41
N GLU A 206 -6.34 9.96 4.13
CA GLU A 206 -7.25 9.11 3.36
C GLU A 206 -8.66 9.07 3.96
N TYR A 207 -8.78 8.80 5.26
CA TYR A 207 -10.09 8.66 5.89
C TYR A 207 -10.76 10.00 6.22
N SER A 208 -10.01 11.10 6.35
CA SER A 208 -10.59 12.43 6.47
C SER A 208 -11.23 12.90 5.16
N GLN A 209 -10.58 12.63 4.02
CA GLN A 209 -11.16 12.88 2.69
C GLN A 209 -12.44 12.06 2.50
N LYS A 210 -12.38 10.80 2.91
CA LYS A 210 -13.46 9.84 2.72
C LYS A 210 -14.66 10.11 3.61
N PHE A 211 -14.42 10.44 4.87
CA PHE A 211 -15.42 10.59 5.91
C PHE A 211 -15.34 11.99 6.51
N PRO A 212 -15.60 13.04 5.71
CA PRO A 212 -15.37 14.41 6.14
C PRO A 212 -16.29 14.83 7.30
N GLN A 213 -17.31 14.05 7.64
CA GLN A 213 -18.22 14.27 8.77
C GLN A 213 -17.69 13.70 10.10
N VAL A 214 -16.77 12.73 10.04
CA VAL A 214 -16.32 12.00 11.23
C VAL A 214 -15.38 12.89 12.07
N PRO A 215 -15.53 12.93 13.40
CA PRO A 215 -14.64 13.66 14.29
C PRO A 215 -13.16 13.23 14.17
N VAL A 216 -12.24 14.18 14.38
CA VAL A 216 -10.79 13.96 14.22
C VAL A 216 -10.23 12.84 15.10
N ASP A 217 -10.71 12.73 16.34
CA ASP A 217 -10.31 11.71 17.31
C ASP A 217 -10.70 10.30 16.84
N ALA A 218 -11.89 10.14 16.27
CA ALA A 218 -12.33 8.87 15.69
C ALA A 218 -11.49 8.49 14.44
N ILE A 219 -11.17 9.46 13.57
CA ILE A 219 -10.28 9.23 12.41
C ILE A 219 -8.88 8.82 12.86
N GLN A 220 -8.31 9.53 13.84
CA GLN A 220 -6.98 9.22 14.39
C GLN A 220 -6.95 7.82 15.03
N ALA A 221 -7.96 7.48 15.83
CA ALA A 221 -8.06 6.18 16.49
C ALA A 221 -8.19 5.02 15.47
N MET A 222 -9.01 5.18 14.44
CA MET A 222 -9.12 4.18 13.37
C MET A 222 -7.81 4.05 12.59
N SER A 223 -7.17 5.17 12.26
CA SER A 223 -5.90 5.19 11.51
C SER A 223 -4.79 4.50 12.28
N GLU A 224 -4.69 4.74 13.60
CA GLU A 224 -3.74 4.06 14.49
C GLU A 224 -3.91 2.53 14.44
N LYS A 225 -5.13 2.03 14.65
CA LYS A 225 -5.44 0.59 14.64
C LYS A 225 -5.16 -0.08 13.29
N ILE A 226 -5.41 0.64 12.19
CA ILE A 226 -5.10 0.13 10.85
C ILE A 226 -3.58 -0.02 10.69
N VAL A 227 -2.82 0.99 11.10
CA VAL A 227 -1.36 0.98 10.95
C VAL A 227 -0.67 0.00 11.90
N GLU A 228 -1.26 -0.29 13.07
CA GLU A 228 -0.80 -1.40 13.92
C GLU A 228 -0.80 -2.75 13.19
N SER A 229 -1.69 -2.95 12.22
CA SER A 229 -1.70 -4.17 11.43
C SER A 229 -0.57 -4.25 10.41
N TYR A 230 0.05 -3.14 10.02
CA TYR A 230 0.98 -3.11 8.90
C TYR A 230 2.26 -3.89 9.19
N ALA A 231 2.89 -3.68 10.34
CA ALA A 231 4.12 -4.42 10.68
C ALA A 231 3.92 -5.94 10.59
N PRO A 232 2.92 -6.54 11.27
CA PRO A 232 2.67 -7.97 11.12
C PRO A 232 2.26 -8.36 9.69
N CYS A 233 1.45 -7.56 8.99
CA CYS A 233 1.09 -7.87 7.59
C CYS A 233 2.31 -7.87 6.65
N CYS A 234 3.22 -6.91 6.79
CA CYS A 234 4.39 -6.74 5.93
C CYS A 234 5.51 -7.73 6.26
N GLN A 235 5.54 -8.25 7.48
CA GLN A 235 6.46 -9.30 7.92
C GLN A 235 5.93 -10.71 7.64
N GLY A 236 4.69 -10.85 7.15
CA GLY A 236 4.07 -12.15 6.89
C GLY A 236 3.41 -12.81 8.12
N ASP A 237 3.29 -12.09 9.26
CA ASP A 237 2.52 -12.54 10.43
C ASP A 237 1.04 -12.44 10.13
N MET A 238 0.55 -13.51 9.52
CA MET A 238 -0.78 -13.56 8.97
C MET A 238 -1.89 -13.50 10.02
N VAL A 239 -1.66 -14.15 11.15
CA VAL A 239 -2.65 -14.22 12.23
C VAL A 239 -2.80 -12.86 12.88
N THR A 240 -1.69 -12.24 13.27
CA THR A 240 -1.73 -10.92 13.90
C THR A 240 -2.22 -9.88 12.91
N CYS A 241 -1.78 -9.94 11.64
CA CYS A 241 -2.28 -9.09 10.56
C CYS A 241 -3.81 -9.13 10.45
N LEU A 242 -4.39 -10.32 10.26
CA LEU A 242 -5.84 -10.46 10.09
C LEU A 242 -6.61 -10.12 11.35
N ARG A 243 -6.09 -10.46 12.53
CA ARG A 243 -6.70 -10.13 13.82
C ARG A 243 -6.79 -8.62 14.03
N LEU A 244 -5.67 -7.91 13.84
CA LEU A 244 -5.62 -6.45 14.00
C LEU A 244 -6.45 -5.73 12.94
N ARG A 245 -6.40 -6.18 11.68
CA ARG A 245 -7.28 -5.63 10.63
C ARG A 245 -8.75 -5.84 10.94
N LYS A 246 -9.13 -7.03 11.40
CA LYS A 246 -10.50 -7.33 11.82
C LYS A 246 -10.93 -6.38 12.94
N GLN A 247 -10.11 -6.23 13.97
CA GLN A 247 -10.39 -5.33 15.08
C GLN A 247 -10.59 -3.89 14.58
N ALA A 248 -9.68 -3.39 13.73
CA ALA A 248 -9.77 -2.04 13.19
C ALA A 248 -11.05 -1.79 12.36
N PHE A 249 -11.46 -2.75 11.53
CA PHE A 249 -12.63 -2.57 10.65
C PHE A 249 -13.97 -3.04 11.26
N ASP A 250 -13.97 -3.95 12.23
CA ASP A 250 -15.19 -4.37 12.94
C ASP A 250 -15.75 -3.22 13.79
N GLU A 251 -14.88 -2.45 14.44
CA GLU A 251 -15.29 -1.29 15.25
C GLU A 251 -16.01 -0.23 14.42
N ALA A 252 -15.52 0.05 13.21
CA ALA A 252 -16.19 0.95 12.26
C ALA A 252 -17.60 0.45 11.86
N CYS A 253 -17.86 -0.86 11.97
CA CYS A 253 -19.12 -1.50 11.63
C CYS A 253 -20.09 -1.66 12.81
N THR A 254 -19.76 -1.15 13.99
CA THR A 254 -20.66 -1.20 15.16
C THR A 254 -21.78 -0.16 15.06
N ALA A 255 -22.92 -0.41 15.70
CA ALA A 255 -24.08 0.49 15.66
C ALA A 255 -23.80 1.88 16.28
N ASP A 256 -22.94 1.92 17.30
CA ASP A 256 -22.53 3.14 17.99
C ASP A 256 -21.28 3.80 17.38
N SER A 257 -20.83 3.34 16.21
CA SER A 257 -19.65 3.90 15.57
C SER A 257 -19.91 5.33 15.10
N ALA A 258 -18.87 6.19 15.20
CA ALA A 258 -18.91 7.52 14.62
C ALA A 258 -18.97 7.50 13.07
N PHE A 259 -18.78 6.32 12.47
CA PHE A 259 -18.70 6.12 11.03
C PHE A 259 -20.09 5.81 10.47
N GLN A 260 -20.87 6.85 10.17
CA GLN A 260 -22.18 6.72 9.55
C GLN A 260 -22.12 7.09 8.06
N MET A 261 -21.63 6.15 7.25
CA MET A 261 -21.27 6.44 5.85
C MET A 261 -22.21 5.80 4.84
N THR A 262 -22.30 6.42 3.66
CA THR A 262 -23.04 5.86 2.53
C THR A 262 -22.37 4.55 2.06
N GLY A 263 -23.13 3.46 2.02
CA GLY A 263 -22.64 2.16 1.53
C GLY A 263 -21.79 1.34 2.52
N LEU A 264 -21.49 1.87 3.72
CA LEU A 264 -20.73 1.14 4.74
C LEU A 264 -21.39 -0.16 5.17
N ALA A 265 -22.72 -0.19 5.27
CA ALA A 265 -23.48 -1.39 5.63
C ALA A 265 -23.18 -2.57 4.66
N ALA A 266 -23.04 -2.29 3.36
CA ALA A 266 -22.69 -3.32 2.37
C ALA A 266 -21.25 -3.84 2.62
N CYS A 267 -20.31 -2.96 2.94
CA CYS A 267 -18.94 -3.34 3.27
C CYS A 267 -18.82 -4.09 4.59
N CYS A 268 -19.62 -3.76 5.60
CA CYS A 268 -19.61 -4.46 6.89
C CYS A 268 -20.04 -5.92 6.76
N ASN A 269 -20.91 -6.22 5.77
CA ASN A 269 -21.30 -7.58 5.40
C ASN A 269 -20.25 -8.31 4.54
N ALA A 270 -19.21 -7.64 4.07
CA ALA A 270 -18.12 -8.29 3.34
C ALA A 270 -17.29 -9.18 4.29
N ASP A 271 -16.68 -10.22 3.73
CA ASP A 271 -15.78 -11.09 4.48
C ASP A 271 -14.53 -10.33 4.99
N ILE A 272 -13.88 -10.89 6.01
CA ILE A 272 -12.70 -10.30 6.67
C ILE A 272 -11.57 -9.91 5.70
N PHE A 273 -11.43 -10.60 4.57
CA PHE A 273 -10.37 -10.34 3.59
C PHE A 273 -10.73 -9.18 2.65
N SER A 274 -12.03 -8.99 2.42
CA SER A 274 -12.56 -8.00 1.48
C SER A 274 -13.04 -6.72 2.17
N ARG A 275 -13.43 -6.77 3.45
CA ARG A 275 -14.02 -5.62 4.17
C ARG A 275 -13.15 -4.38 4.16
N GLY A 276 -11.88 -4.50 4.55
CA GLY A 276 -10.98 -3.35 4.60
C GLY A 276 -10.79 -2.71 3.23
N HIS A 277 -10.71 -3.53 2.17
CA HIS A 277 -10.67 -3.00 0.80
C HIS A 277 -12.00 -2.37 0.39
N CYS A 278 -13.14 -2.99 0.69
CA CYS A 278 -14.46 -2.43 0.41
C CYS A 278 -14.60 -1.04 1.04
N ILE A 279 -14.27 -0.92 2.33
CA ILE A 279 -14.29 0.36 3.05
C ILE A 279 -13.35 1.36 2.40
N ALA A 280 -12.12 0.96 2.04
CA ALA A 280 -11.16 1.82 1.33
C ALA A 280 -11.61 2.19 -0.11
N SER A 281 -12.50 1.42 -0.72
CA SER A 281 -13.00 1.68 -2.09
C SER A 281 -14.35 2.41 -2.15
N LEU A 282 -15.00 2.69 -1.01
CA LEU A 282 -16.18 3.55 -1.00
C LEU A 282 -15.88 4.94 -1.58
N LYS A 283 -16.87 5.60 -2.17
CA LYS A 283 -16.70 7.00 -2.59
C LYS A 283 -16.64 7.91 -1.36
N PRO A 284 -15.98 9.08 -1.44
CA PRO A 284 -16.04 10.08 -0.39
C PRO A 284 -17.50 10.49 -0.11
N ASP A 285 -17.86 10.61 1.17
CA ASP A 285 -19.14 11.19 1.57
C ASP A 285 -19.15 12.71 1.30
N PRO A 286 -20.35 13.33 1.17
CA PRO A 286 -20.46 14.77 1.00
C PRO A 286 -19.81 15.55 2.14
N LYS A 287 -19.17 16.68 1.80
CA LYS A 287 -18.62 17.63 2.79
C LYS A 287 -19.73 18.09 3.77
N PRO A 288 -19.41 18.28 5.06
CA PRO A 288 -20.32 18.88 6.03
C PRO A 288 -20.86 20.24 5.56
N ASN A 289 -22.15 20.48 5.78
CA ASN A 289 -22.75 21.78 5.53
C ASN A 289 -22.08 22.85 6.40
N GLY A 290 -21.72 23.99 5.80
CA GLY A 290 -21.09 25.10 6.51
C GLY A 290 -19.59 24.91 6.80
N LEU A 291 -18.97 23.82 6.33
CA LEU A 291 -17.51 23.69 6.33
C LEU A 291 -16.92 24.72 5.36
N SER A 292 -15.96 25.51 5.82
CA SER A 292 -15.24 26.46 4.97
C SER A 292 -14.55 25.76 3.81
N GLU A 293 -14.43 26.44 2.66
CA GLU A 293 -13.72 25.90 1.50
C GLU A 293 -12.24 25.66 1.82
N THR A 294 -11.62 26.55 2.59
CA THR A 294 -10.20 26.48 2.96
C THR A 294 -9.99 26.38 4.48
N TYR A 295 -8.83 25.86 4.87
CA TYR A 295 -8.39 25.85 6.26
C TYR A 295 -7.24 26.85 6.43
N ASN A 296 -7.54 28.03 6.97
CA ASN A 296 -6.53 29.06 7.18
C ASN A 296 -5.81 28.86 8.53
N LEU A 297 -4.54 28.44 8.46
CA LEU A 297 -3.64 28.29 9.60
C LEU A 297 -3.48 29.56 10.46
N THR A 298 -3.78 30.74 9.90
CA THR A 298 -3.57 32.03 10.58
C THR A 298 -4.79 32.58 11.31
N ASP A 299 -5.99 32.01 11.10
CA ASP A 299 -7.23 32.52 11.72
C ASP A 299 -7.18 32.45 13.25
N ASP A 300 -6.50 31.44 13.80
CA ASP A 300 -6.23 31.30 15.23
C ASP A 300 -4.77 30.86 15.46
N ILE A 301 -3.84 31.69 14.98
CA ILE A 301 -2.40 31.39 15.01
C ILE A 301 -1.87 31.15 16.43
N GLN A 302 -2.46 31.79 17.43
CA GLN A 302 -2.04 31.62 18.82
C GLN A 302 -2.33 30.19 19.29
N THR A 303 -3.57 29.73 19.14
CA THR A 303 -3.95 28.36 19.49
C THR A 303 -3.21 27.32 18.66
N VAL A 304 -3.02 27.57 17.37
CA VAL A 304 -2.25 26.68 16.47
C VAL A 304 -0.81 26.54 16.97
N CYS A 305 -0.13 27.65 17.24
CA CYS A 305 1.25 27.62 17.74
C CYS A 305 1.37 27.03 19.14
N ASP A 306 0.45 27.34 20.06
CA ASP A 306 0.47 26.76 21.41
C ASP A 306 0.25 25.24 21.37
N SER A 307 -0.67 24.78 20.51
CA SER A 307 -0.88 23.35 20.27
C SER A 307 0.36 22.70 19.63
N PHE A 308 0.97 23.34 18.63
CA PHE A 308 2.13 22.81 17.92
C PHE A 308 3.36 22.73 18.83
N LEU A 309 3.66 23.77 19.61
CA LEU A 309 4.78 23.78 20.54
C LEU A 309 4.60 22.75 21.68
N LYS A 310 3.34 22.47 22.07
CA LYS A 310 3.03 21.43 23.06
C LYS A 310 3.12 20.02 22.49
N SER A 311 2.58 19.80 21.29
CA SER A 311 2.57 18.50 20.62
C SER A 311 2.54 18.67 19.10
N PRO A 312 3.73 18.71 18.44
CA PRO A 312 3.82 18.89 17.00
C PRO A 312 3.06 17.80 16.22
N GLU A 313 3.18 16.54 16.65
CA GLU A 313 2.51 15.40 16.02
C GLU A 313 0.98 15.55 16.02
N GLN A 314 0.38 15.83 17.18
CA GLN A 314 -1.08 15.99 17.28
C GLN A 314 -1.57 17.23 16.51
N ALA A 315 -0.80 18.33 16.53
CA ALA A 315 -1.12 19.53 15.77
C ALA A 315 -1.08 19.27 14.25
N MET A 316 -0.09 18.51 13.79
CA MET A 316 0.03 18.13 12.38
C MET A 316 -1.05 17.14 11.94
N GLU A 317 -1.43 16.17 12.78
CA GLU A 317 -2.57 15.30 12.47
C GLU A 317 -3.88 16.08 12.35
N LYS A 318 -4.09 17.08 13.21
CA LYS A 318 -5.25 17.97 13.11
C LYS A 318 -5.21 18.81 11.83
N LEU A 319 -4.03 19.34 11.47
CA LEU A 319 -3.86 20.07 10.21
C LEU A 319 -4.21 19.18 9.01
N LEU A 320 -3.65 17.96 8.97
CA LEU A 320 -3.92 16.99 7.92
C LEU A 320 -5.41 16.66 7.87
N TYR A 321 -6.07 16.43 9.00
CA TYR A 321 -7.52 16.20 9.06
C TYR A 321 -8.32 17.36 8.45
N GLU A 322 -8.06 18.60 8.89
CA GLU A 322 -8.82 19.77 8.46
C GLU A 322 -8.62 20.08 6.96
N VAL A 323 -7.40 19.98 6.45
CA VAL A 323 -7.14 20.19 5.01
C VAL A 323 -7.76 19.04 4.19
N SER A 324 -7.58 17.80 4.63
CA SER A 324 -8.05 16.61 3.90
C SER A 324 -9.57 16.56 3.75
N ARG A 325 -10.33 16.79 4.83
CA ARG A 325 -11.81 16.75 4.77
C ARG A 325 -12.42 17.84 3.90
N ARG A 326 -11.67 18.93 3.65
CA ARG A 326 -12.06 20.01 2.74
C ARG A 326 -11.69 19.72 1.29
N HIS A 327 -10.76 18.80 1.05
CA HIS A 327 -10.22 18.50 -0.28
C HIS A 327 -10.26 16.99 -0.61
N PRO A 328 -11.45 16.34 -0.62
CA PRO A 328 -11.62 14.97 -1.09
C PRO A 328 -11.26 14.80 -2.57
N GLU A 329 -11.25 15.89 -3.35
CA GLU A 329 -10.78 15.89 -4.73
C GLU A 329 -9.25 15.82 -4.83
N ALA A 330 -8.48 16.23 -3.82
CA ALA A 330 -7.03 16.31 -3.92
C ALA A 330 -6.34 14.95 -3.77
N SER A 331 -5.18 14.78 -4.40
CA SER A 331 -4.33 13.61 -4.14
C SER A 331 -3.80 13.66 -2.71
N ARG A 332 -3.58 12.50 -2.08
CA ARG A 332 -3.01 12.45 -0.72
C ARG A 332 -1.60 13.03 -0.72
N VAL A 333 -0.86 12.82 -1.81
CA VAL A 333 0.48 13.39 -2.02
C VAL A 333 0.44 14.92 -2.03
N VAL A 334 -0.55 15.54 -2.68
CA VAL A 334 -0.76 16.99 -2.68
C VAL A 334 -1.03 17.52 -1.27
N ILE A 335 -1.84 16.82 -0.48
CA ILE A 335 -2.09 17.20 0.92
C ILE A 335 -0.77 17.23 1.70
N PHE A 336 0.12 16.25 1.49
CA PHE A 336 1.45 16.26 2.09
C PHE A 336 2.37 17.35 1.53
N ARG A 337 2.27 17.69 0.24
CA ARG A 337 3.01 18.83 -0.36
C ARG A 337 2.64 20.17 0.27
N TYR A 338 1.42 20.30 0.82
CA TYR A 338 1.03 21.43 1.64
C TYR A 338 1.50 21.30 3.09
N ALA A 339 1.28 20.13 3.71
CA ALA A 339 1.52 19.91 5.13
C ALA A 339 3.01 19.95 5.51
N GLU A 340 3.92 19.43 4.68
CA GLU A 340 5.37 19.43 4.94
C GLU A 340 5.93 20.86 5.07
N PRO A 341 5.69 21.80 4.11
CA PRO A 341 6.00 23.21 4.29
C PRO A 341 5.33 23.88 5.48
N ALA A 342 4.08 23.52 5.78
CA ALA A 342 3.37 24.08 6.93
C ALA A 342 3.98 23.67 8.26
N GLU A 343 4.42 22.41 8.39
CA GLU A 343 5.15 21.95 9.55
C GLU A 343 6.43 22.76 9.75
N GLN A 344 7.21 22.95 8.68
CA GLN A 344 8.45 23.72 8.75
C GLN A 344 8.18 25.19 9.12
N ALA A 345 7.17 25.80 8.51
CA ALA A 345 6.74 27.16 8.83
C ALA A 345 6.34 27.30 10.30
N LEU A 346 5.57 26.37 10.86
CA LEU A 346 5.19 26.38 12.28
C LEU A 346 6.41 26.24 13.20
N ARG A 347 7.37 25.37 12.86
CA ARG A 347 8.63 25.21 13.63
C ARG A 347 9.43 26.51 13.67
N GLU A 348 9.54 27.21 12.56
CA GLU A 348 10.35 28.43 12.43
C GLU A 348 9.64 29.67 12.99
N CYS A 349 8.32 29.78 12.80
CA CYS A 349 7.58 31.02 13.02
C CYS A 349 6.85 31.09 14.36
N CYS A 350 6.42 29.97 14.95
CA CYS A 350 5.67 30.00 16.21
C CYS A 350 6.41 30.64 17.40
N PRO A 351 7.76 30.56 17.50
CA PRO A 351 8.50 31.27 18.55
C PRO A 351 8.56 32.80 18.37
N ARG A 352 8.14 33.34 17.22
CA ARG A 352 8.28 34.75 16.88
C ARG A 352 7.10 35.60 17.36
N GLU A 353 7.32 36.91 17.47
CA GLU A 353 6.26 37.88 17.75
C GLU A 353 5.32 38.06 16.54
N ASP A 354 5.89 38.11 15.33
CA ASP A 354 5.19 38.24 14.03
C ASP A 354 4.70 36.88 13.47
N ARG A 355 4.31 35.96 14.35
CA ARG A 355 4.01 34.55 13.99
C ARG A 355 3.03 34.39 12.83
N ALA A 356 1.97 35.21 12.77
CA ALA A 356 0.94 35.11 11.72
C ALA A 356 1.51 35.39 10.32
N ASP A 357 2.19 36.53 10.17
CA ASP A 357 2.76 36.95 8.90
C ASP A 357 3.92 36.05 8.48
N CYS A 358 4.72 35.60 9.45
CA CYS A 358 5.79 34.63 9.21
C CYS A 358 5.23 33.30 8.69
N VAL A 359 4.25 32.69 9.38
CA VAL A 359 3.66 31.40 8.96
C VAL A 359 3.03 31.53 7.58
N LYS A 360 2.23 32.57 7.34
CA LYS A 360 1.59 32.81 6.05
C LYS A 360 2.61 32.88 4.91
N THR A 361 3.69 33.62 5.12
CA THR A 361 4.74 33.81 4.11
C THR A 361 5.54 32.53 3.89
N ALA A 362 5.95 31.86 4.97
CA ALA A 362 6.75 30.64 4.91
C ALA A 362 5.98 29.48 4.27
N VAL A 363 4.69 29.28 4.62
CA VAL A 363 3.82 28.30 3.96
C VAL A 363 3.73 28.59 2.47
N PHE A 364 3.40 29.83 2.09
CA PHE A 364 3.26 30.19 0.68
C PHE A 364 4.53 29.94 -0.14
N LEU A 365 5.69 30.36 0.38
CA LEU A 365 6.98 30.14 -0.28
C LEU A 365 7.33 28.65 -0.36
N GLY A 366 7.10 27.90 0.73
CA GLY A 366 7.39 26.48 0.80
C GLY A 366 6.51 25.66 -0.16
N VAL A 367 5.19 25.91 -0.18
CA VAL A 367 4.25 25.26 -1.12
C VAL A 367 4.60 25.60 -2.56
N LYS A 368 4.96 26.87 -2.85
CA LYS A 368 5.41 27.27 -4.18
C LYS A 368 6.68 26.51 -4.60
N SER A 369 7.62 26.30 -3.68
CA SER A 369 8.86 25.57 -3.94
C SER A 369 8.67 24.06 -4.09
N ALA A 370 7.71 23.48 -3.36
CA ALA A 370 7.35 22.06 -3.44
C ALA A 370 6.58 21.71 -4.73
N GLY A 371 6.18 22.71 -5.51
CA GLY A 371 5.30 22.57 -6.66
C GLY A 371 3.85 22.45 -6.22
N SER A 372 3.06 23.52 -6.40
CA SER A 372 1.64 23.58 -6.07
C SER A 372 0.74 22.98 -7.16
N GLU A 373 1.30 22.64 -8.32
CA GLU A 373 0.53 22.24 -9.49
C GLU A 373 0.15 20.76 -9.39
N THR A 374 -1.12 20.46 -9.64
CA THR A 374 -1.60 19.12 -9.91
C THR A 374 -1.14 18.69 -11.30
N LEU A 375 -0.82 17.42 -11.49
CA LEU A 375 -0.40 16.92 -12.80
C LEU A 375 -1.56 17.07 -13.80
N ASP A 376 -1.42 17.98 -14.77
CA ASP A 376 -2.45 18.16 -15.80
C ASP A 376 -2.61 16.88 -16.63
N ALA A 377 -3.86 16.49 -16.91
CA ALA A 377 -4.25 15.36 -17.75
C ALA A 377 -3.49 15.21 -19.09
N PRO A 378 -3.06 16.29 -19.80
CA PRO A 378 -2.33 16.18 -21.06
C PRO A 378 -0.82 15.92 -20.91
N LEU A 379 -0.27 15.98 -19.69
CA LEU A 379 1.17 15.75 -19.44
C LEU A 379 1.55 14.26 -19.55
N TRP A 380 0.57 13.36 -19.53
CA TRP A 380 0.73 11.92 -19.67
C TRP A 380 0.82 11.54 -21.14
N LEU A 381 1.98 11.84 -21.73
CA LEU A 381 2.26 11.66 -23.14
C LEU A 381 2.28 10.17 -23.52
N SER A 382 2.15 9.92 -24.82
CA SER A 382 2.25 8.58 -25.42
C SER A 382 3.42 7.78 -24.84
N LEU A 383 3.21 6.47 -24.66
CA LEU A 383 4.21 5.51 -24.18
C LEU A 383 5.59 5.73 -24.83
N CYS A 384 5.63 6.08 -26.12
CA CYS A 384 6.86 6.38 -26.86
C CYS A 384 7.62 7.60 -26.33
N ARG A 385 6.93 8.68 -25.92
CA ARG A 385 7.57 9.87 -25.37
C ARG A 385 8.12 9.59 -23.97
N LEU A 386 7.36 8.87 -23.14
CA LEU A 386 7.79 8.43 -21.80
C LEU A 386 9.07 7.57 -21.87
N ILE A 387 9.08 6.58 -22.77
CA ILE A 387 10.26 5.74 -23.03
C ILE A 387 11.44 6.61 -23.48
N THR A 388 11.24 7.53 -24.42
CA THR A 388 12.34 8.34 -24.97
C THR A 388 12.96 9.24 -23.91
N GLU A 389 12.13 9.99 -23.16
CA GLU A 389 12.58 10.93 -22.14
C GLU A 389 13.27 10.23 -20.97
N TYR A 390 12.68 9.16 -20.43
CA TYR A 390 13.31 8.44 -19.30
C TYR A 390 14.49 7.57 -19.71
N THR A 391 14.57 7.08 -20.95
CA THR A 391 15.80 6.46 -21.46
C THR A 391 16.93 7.47 -21.53
N GLN A 392 16.64 8.72 -21.90
CA GLN A 392 17.65 9.79 -21.89
C GLN A 392 18.04 10.22 -20.47
N ALA A 393 17.08 10.27 -19.53
CA ALA A 393 17.34 10.63 -18.14
C ALA A 393 18.03 9.52 -17.33
N MET A 394 17.82 8.25 -17.70
CA MET A 394 18.37 7.06 -17.04
C MET A 394 18.94 6.04 -18.04
N PRO A 395 19.91 6.42 -18.90
CA PRO A 395 20.45 5.56 -19.94
C PRO A 395 21.22 4.33 -19.42
N GLN A 396 21.57 4.32 -18.13
CA GLN A 396 22.17 3.19 -17.43
C GLN A 396 21.15 2.09 -17.09
N ALA A 397 19.85 2.42 -17.04
CA ALA A 397 18.81 1.45 -16.74
C ALA A 397 18.71 0.41 -17.87
N SER A 398 18.39 -0.84 -17.52
CA SER A 398 18.22 -1.87 -18.55
C SER A 398 16.97 -1.57 -19.40
N LEU A 399 17.00 -1.97 -20.67
CA LEU A 399 15.84 -1.82 -21.56
C LEU A 399 14.60 -2.51 -20.99
N ASN A 400 14.76 -3.67 -20.35
CA ASN A 400 13.68 -4.40 -19.72
C ASN A 400 13.06 -3.61 -18.56
N ASP A 401 13.86 -2.86 -17.79
CA ASP A 401 13.36 -2.08 -16.66
C ASP A 401 12.63 -0.82 -17.11
N ILE A 402 13.16 -0.14 -18.13
CA ILE A 402 12.46 0.97 -18.78
C ILE A 402 11.14 0.49 -19.38
N GLN A 403 11.12 -0.68 -20.04
CA GLN A 403 9.89 -1.27 -20.58
C GLN A 403 8.87 -1.59 -19.49
N ARG A 404 9.29 -2.23 -18.40
CA ARG A 404 8.42 -2.55 -17.25
C ARG A 404 7.83 -1.30 -16.61
N LEU A 405 8.66 -0.28 -16.36
CA LEU A 405 8.22 1.01 -15.86
C LEU A 405 7.16 1.63 -16.78
N SER A 406 7.46 1.64 -18.09
CA SER A 406 6.61 2.29 -19.08
C SER A 406 5.24 1.59 -19.21
N VAL A 407 5.22 0.26 -19.17
CA VAL A 407 3.97 -0.52 -19.10
C VAL A 407 3.19 -0.19 -17.82
N ALA A 408 3.86 -0.17 -16.65
CA ALA A 408 3.20 0.11 -15.39
C ALA A 408 2.61 1.53 -15.31
N VAL A 409 3.28 2.53 -15.89
CA VAL A 409 2.74 3.89 -16.02
C VAL A 409 1.50 3.91 -16.92
N VAL A 410 1.53 3.20 -18.05
CA VAL A 410 0.35 3.09 -18.94
C VAL A 410 -0.81 2.38 -18.26
N GLU A 411 -0.57 1.33 -17.47
CA GLU A 411 -1.63 0.68 -16.68
C GLU A 411 -2.31 1.66 -15.70
N VAL A 412 -1.52 2.48 -15.00
CA VAL A 412 -2.06 3.50 -14.10
C VAL A 412 -2.85 4.54 -14.88
N TYR A 413 -2.34 4.97 -16.03
CA TYR A 413 -3.03 5.92 -16.90
C TYR A 413 -4.37 5.39 -17.43
N ASP A 414 -4.40 4.16 -17.94
CA ASP A 414 -5.61 3.55 -18.50
C ASP A 414 -6.73 3.47 -17.45
N GLU A 415 -6.39 3.04 -16.24
CA GLU A 415 -7.30 3.05 -15.10
C GLU A 415 -7.80 4.48 -14.81
N CYS A 416 -6.88 5.45 -14.80
CA CYS A 416 -7.15 6.85 -14.48
C CYS A 416 -7.95 7.63 -15.51
N VAL A 417 -7.88 7.27 -16.79
CA VAL A 417 -8.60 7.99 -17.85
C VAL A 417 -9.91 7.32 -18.18
N ASN A 418 -9.98 6.00 -18.11
CA ASN A 418 -11.17 5.26 -18.54
C ASN A 418 -12.13 4.91 -17.40
N ASN A 419 -11.65 4.83 -16.15
CA ASN A 419 -12.44 4.30 -15.03
C ASN A 419 -12.69 5.30 -13.89
N VAL A 420 -12.34 6.57 -14.08
CA VAL A 420 -12.23 7.56 -13.02
C VAL A 420 -12.88 8.87 -13.47
N THR A 421 -13.63 9.53 -12.58
CA THR A 421 -14.27 10.83 -12.84
C THR A 421 -13.25 11.98 -12.78
N ASP A 422 -13.57 13.16 -13.34
CA ASP A 422 -12.69 14.36 -13.27
C ASP A 422 -12.25 14.71 -11.84
N GLN A 423 -13.08 14.40 -10.84
CA GLN A 423 -12.83 14.64 -9.42
C GLN A 423 -11.86 13.63 -8.79
N GLU A 424 -11.67 12.47 -9.43
CA GLU A 424 -10.80 11.39 -8.98
C GLU A 424 -9.48 11.34 -9.79
N LEU A 425 -9.31 12.19 -10.81
CA LEU A 425 -8.08 12.29 -11.62
C LEU A 425 -6.83 12.62 -10.78
N LEU A 426 -7.01 13.29 -9.64
CA LEU A 426 -5.92 13.59 -8.71
C LEU A 426 -5.49 12.35 -7.90
N ALA A 427 -6.36 11.36 -7.70
CA ALA A 427 -5.96 10.08 -7.08
C ALA A 427 -4.95 9.27 -7.92
N CYS A 428 -4.72 9.68 -9.17
CA CYS A 428 -3.71 9.09 -10.04
C CYS A 428 -2.28 9.38 -9.59
N GLU A 429 -2.07 10.54 -8.97
CA GLU A 429 -0.78 10.89 -8.40
C GLU A 429 -0.40 9.93 -7.26
N ASP A 430 -1.37 9.49 -6.47
CA ASP A 430 -1.15 8.50 -5.42
C ASP A 430 -0.72 7.15 -6.03
N LYS A 431 -1.42 6.68 -7.07
CA LYS A 431 -1.10 5.41 -7.75
C LYS A 431 0.29 5.45 -8.39
N LEU A 432 0.68 6.58 -8.96
CA LEU A 432 2.02 6.77 -9.52
C LEU A 432 3.09 6.86 -8.43
N THR A 433 2.76 7.48 -7.29
CA THR A 433 3.67 7.52 -6.14
C THR A 433 3.87 6.13 -5.55
N ASP A 434 2.81 5.33 -5.43
CA ASP A 434 2.91 3.93 -5.02
C ASP A 434 3.73 3.09 -6.03
N LEU A 435 3.60 3.36 -7.34
CA LEU A 435 4.47 2.76 -8.36
C LEU A 435 5.94 3.16 -8.15
N ILE A 436 6.23 4.44 -7.89
CA ILE A 436 7.59 4.90 -7.61
C ILE A 436 8.13 4.23 -6.35
N ASP A 437 7.34 4.09 -5.29
CA ASP A 437 7.75 3.38 -4.07
C ASP A 437 8.21 1.96 -4.37
N VAL A 438 7.42 1.20 -5.14
CA VAL A 438 7.75 -0.17 -5.54
C VAL A 438 8.99 -0.21 -6.42
N MET A 439 9.04 0.62 -7.47
CA MET A 439 10.16 0.61 -8.42
C MET A 439 11.48 1.04 -7.76
N SER A 440 11.44 2.04 -6.86
CA SER A 440 12.63 2.51 -6.14
C SER A 440 13.19 1.49 -5.15
N HIS A 441 12.41 0.48 -4.81
CA HIS A 441 12.82 -0.62 -3.95
C HIS A 441 13.24 -1.86 -4.76
N GLU A 442 12.52 -2.19 -5.83
CA GLU A 442 12.87 -3.32 -6.72
C GLU A 442 14.18 -3.07 -7.47
N TYR A 443 14.43 -1.82 -7.83
CA TYR A 443 15.64 -1.38 -8.50
C TYR A 443 16.46 -0.54 -7.54
N ASP A 444 17.75 -0.84 -7.40
CA ASP A 444 18.67 0.04 -6.66
C ASP A 444 18.87 1.33 -7.46
N PRO A 445 18.28 2.47 -7.05
CA PRO A 445 18.36 3.71 -7.84
C PRO A 445 19.81 4.22 -7.93
N ALA A 446 20.63 3.92 -6.92
CA ALA A 446 22.04 4.30 -6.90
C ALA A 446 22.88 3.54 -7.94
N SER A 447 22.41 2.35 -8.37
CA SER A 447 23.03 1.58 -9.44
C SER A 447 22.74 2.14 -10.83
N ILE A 448 21.70 2.98 -10.97
CA ILE A 448 21.30 3.60 -12.24
C ILE A 448 22.07 4.91 -12.42
N ASN A 449 21.72 5.96 -11.68
CA ASN A 449 22.47 7.22 -11.65
C ASN A 449 22.12 8.07 -10.42
N SER A 450 22.87 9.16 -10.22
CA SER A 450 22.68 10.04 -9.06
C SER A 450 21.37 10.85 -9.10
N GLN A 451 20.81 11.12 -10.28
CA GLN A 451 19.56 11.87 -10.41
C GLN A 451 18.38 11.08 -9.83
N ILE A 452 18.18 9.83 -10.29
CA ILE A 452 17.10 8.99 -9.78
C ILE A 452 17.33 8.62 -8.31
N ALA A 453 18.58 8.35 -7.91
CA ALA A 453 18.91 8.12 -6.51
C ALA A 453 18.54 9.30 -5.61
N ASN A 454 18.81 10.53 -6.06
CA ASN A 454 18.42 11.73 -5.33
C ASN A 454 16.89 11.84 -5.25
N CYS A 455 16.16 11.67 -6.35
CA CYS A 455 14.69 11.76 -6.36
C CYS A 455 14.02 10.69 -5.49
N CYS A 456 14.49 9.44 -5.55
CA CYS A 456 13.99 8.36 -4.72
C CYS A 456 14.25 8.60 -3.22
N ASN A 457 15.27 9.40 -2.88
CA ASN A 457 15.61 9.76 -1.50
C ASN A 457 14.95 11.07 -1.01
N GLN A 458 14.23 11.80 -1.87
CA GLN A 458 13.46 12.98 -1.46
C GLN A 458 12.26 12.62 -0.56
N SER A 459 11.57 13.66 -0.08
CA SER A 459 10.37 13.50 0.74
C SER A 459 9.28 12.73 -0.02
N TYR A 460 8.37 12.11 0.75
CA TYR A 460 7.26 11.35 0.19
C TYR A 460 6.48 12.17 -0.84
N SER A 461 6.29 13.46 -0.55
CA SER A 461 5.41 14.37 -1.28
C SER A 461 6.00 14.94 -2.57
N THR A 462 7.33 15.07 -2.69
CA THR A 462 7.97 15.75 -3.84
C THR A 462 8.65 14.82 -4.83
N ARG A 463 8.87 13.54 -4.48
CA ARG A 463 9.67 12.63 -5.31
C ARG A 463 9.14 12.43 -6.74
N LEU A 464 7.81 12.41 -6.93
CA LEU A 464 7.21 12.25 -8.25
C LEU A 464 7.53 13.46 -9.13
N LEU A 465 7.43 14.67 -8.57
CA LEU A 465 7.81 15.90 -9.26
C LEU A 465 9.31 15.93 -9.58
N CYS A 466 10.16 15.45 -8.67
CA CYS A 466 11.59 15.30 -8.92
C CYS A 466 11.86 14.38 -10.12
N ILE A 467 11.21 13.20 -10.16
CA ILE A 467 11.35 12.24 -11.26
C ILE A 467 10.88 12.84 -12.59
N LEU A 468 9.78 13.58 -12.57
CA LEU A 468 9.25 14.24 -13.77
C LEU A 468 10.13 15.38 -14.28
N ASP A 469 10.92 16.01 -13.41
CA ASP A 469 11.83 17.10 -13.80
C ASP A 469 13.25 16.62 -14.15
N MET A 470 13.56 15.32 -14.03
CA MET A 470 14.87 14.77 -14.38
C MET A 470 15.29 15.17 -15.80
N LYS A 471 16.57 15.46 -15.97
CA LYS A 471 17.15 15.88 -17.25
C LYS A 471 17.96 14.72 -17.86
N PRO A 472 18.20 14.74 -19.18
CA PRO A 472 19.08 13.76 -19.82
C PRO A 472 20.41 13.62 -19.09
N ASP A 473 20.84 12.39 -18.83
CA ASP A 473 22.09 12.13 -18.15
C ASP A 473 23.27 12.30 -19.13
N THR A 474 23.89 13.46 -19.06
CA THR A 474 25.05 13.81 -19.89
C THR A 474 26.34 13.09 -19.48
N THR A 475 26.34 12.37 -18.35
CA THR A 475 27.51 11.63 -17.86
C THR A 475 27.61 10.22 -18.44
N PHE A 476 26.51 9.69 -19.00
CA PHE A 476 26.50 8.38 -19.63
C PHE A 476 27.38 8.35 -20.88
N LYS A 477 28.30 7.39 -20.89
CA LYS A 477 29.17 7.13 -22.04
C LYS A 477 28.71 5.87 -22.73
N ILE A 478 28.33 6.02 -24.00
CA ILE A 478 28.09 4.88 -24.88
C ILE A 478 29.42 4.18 -25.09
N ASP A 479 29.48 2.88 -24.78
CA ASP A 479 30.62 2.06 -25.15
C ASP A 479 30.66 1.95 -26.69
N PRO A 480 31.70 2.51 -27.34
CA PRO A 480 31.81 2.53 -28.80
C PRO A 480 32.00 1.14 -29.42
N GLU A 481 32.33 0.12 -28.61
CA GLU A 481 32.53 -1.26 -29.09
C GLU A 481 31.23 -2.09 -29.10
N LEU A 482 30.13 -1.57 -28.54
CA LEU A 482 28.86 -2.29 -28.51
C LEU A 482 28.30 -2.52 -29.93
N PRO A 483 27.75 -3.71 -30.23
CA PRO A 483 27.33 -4.09 -31.59
C PRO A 483 26.33 -3.13 -32.25
N TRP A 484 25.47 -2.47 -31.48
CA TRP A 484 24.47 -1.53 -32.00
C TRP A 484 25.07 -0.18 -32.43
N ALA A 485 26.25 0.20 -31.94
CA ALA A 485 26.98 1.38 -32.42
C ALA A 485 27.41 1.23 -33.90
N LYS A 486 27.43 0.00 -34.41
CA LYS A 486 27.63 -0.33 -35.84
C LYS A 486 26.32 -0.43 -36.64
N ILE A 487 25.16 -0.48 -35.97
CA ILE A 487 23.84 -0.69 -36.61
C ILE A 487 23.08 0.63 -36.79
N CYS A 488 23.26 1.60 -35.88
CA CYS A 488 22.67 2.94 -36.00
C CYS A 488 23.77 4.00 -36.14
N PRO A 489 24.22 4.33 -37.38
CA PRO A 489 25.04 5.52 -37.56
C PRO A 489 24.25 6.76 -37.14
N ARG A 490 24.91 7.70 -36.44
CA ARG A 490 24.35 9.05 -36.23
C ARG A 490 24.06 9.64 -37.61
N GLU A 491 22.79 9.89 -37.92
CA GLU A 491 22.47 10.81 -39.01
C GLU A 491 22.94 12.20 -38.60
N GLU A 492 23.79 12.81 -39.44
CA GLU A 492 24.12 14.22 -39.37
C GLU A 492 22.83 15.04 -39.56
N ASP A 493 22.73 16.14 -38.81
CA ASP A 493 21.57 17.04 -38.69
C ASP A 493 20.70 17.18 -39.96
N PRO A 494 19.40 16.84 -39.91
CA PRO A 494 18.46 17.31 -40.91
C PRO A 494 17.96 18.72 -40.52
N VAL A 495 18.73 19.72 -40.93
CA VAL A 495 18.23 21.08 -41.13
C VAL A 495 17.16 21.06 -42.24
N LYS A 496 15.96 21.57 -41.92
CA LYS A 496 14.85 21.99 -42.80
C LYS A 496 14.00 20.89 -43.46
N THR A 497 12.87 20.57 -42.84
CA THR A 497 11.58 20.52 -43.56
C THR A 497 10.44 20.98 -42.65
N GLY A 498 9.49 21.71 -43.23
CA GLY A 498 8.56 22.58 -42.52
C GLY A 498 7.38 21.89 -41.84
N LYS A 499 7.06 22.43 -40.66
CA LYS A 499 5.73 22.61 -40.03
C LYS A 499 4.79 21.40 -39.95
N GLN A 500 4.53 20.99 -38.71
CA GLN A 500 3.20 21.17 -38.12
C GLN A 500 3.34 21.93 -36.80
N LYS A 501 2.90 23.20 -36.78
CA LYS A 501 2.60 23.90 -35.53
C LYS A 501 1.21 23.41 -35.10
N MET A 502 1.13 22.70 -33.99
CA MET A 502 -0.10 22.52 -33.22
C MET A 502 0.04 23.27 -31.88
N PRO A 503 -1.08 23.71 -31.29
CA PRO A 503 -1.12 24.93 -30.50
C PRO A 503 -0.41 24.77 -29.15
N ASN A 504 0.67 25.53 -28.98
CA ASN A 504 1.21 25.85 -27.66
C ASN A 504 0.24 26.82 -26.98
N THR A 505 -0.68 26.29 -26.19
CA THR A 505 -1.36 27.09 -25.16
C THR A 505 -1.71 26.16 -24.02
N VAL A 506 -0.79 26.09 -23.05
CA VAL A 506 -0.97 25.43 -21.76
C VAL A 506 -1.60 26.48 -20.85
N GLU A 507 -2.87 26.33 -20.51
CA GLU A 507 -3.45 27.00 -19.35
C GLU A 507 -3.38 26.04 -18.17
N ARG A 508 -2.43 26.29 -17.27
CA ARG A 508 -2.29 25.56 -16.01
C ARG A 508 -3.43 25.92 -15.08
N LYS A 509 -4.13 24.95 -14.51
CA LYS A 509 -5.10 25.22 -13.44
C LYS A 509 -4.41 25.16 -12.09
N GLN A 510 -4.35 26.29 -11.42
CA GLN A 510 -3.92 26.37 -10.05
C GLN A 510 -5.03 25.80 -9.17
N THR A 511 -4.78 24.67 -8.51
CA THR A 511 -5.64 24.23 -7.41
C THR A 511 -5.26 25.08 -6.21
N ASP A 512 -6.08 26.08 -5.89
CA ASP A 512 -5.87 26.96 -4.75
C ASP A 512 -6.13 26.18 -3.44
N LEU A 513 -5.12 25.42 -2.98
CA LEU A 513 -4.94 25.06 -1.57
C LEU A 513 -4.42 26.30 -0.84
N LYS A 514 -5.25 27.35 -0.79
CA LYS A 514 -4.91 28.61 -0.10
C LYS A 514 -5.28 28.55 1.37
#